data_AF-A0AAQ4FL42-F1
#
_entry.id   AF-A0AAQ4FL42-F1
#
_cell.length_a   1.000
_cell.length_b   1.000
_cell.length_c   1.000
_cell.angle_alpha   90.00
_cell.angle_beta   90.00
_cell.angle_gamma   90.00
#
_symmetry.space_group_name_H-M   'P 1'
#
loop_
_entity.id
_entity.type
_entity.pdbx_description
1 polymer ?
#
loop_
_entity_poly.entity_id
_entity_poly.type
_entity_poly.pdbx_seq_one_letter_code
_entity_poly.pdbx_strand_id
1 'polypeptide(L)'
;MLKAPQVLPKPVLVPVVTGGGAGPGPLGWSPYSFAYDAIGADGSSTRSESGDAQGRVTGFYTITTAEGSRRRVSYVADEHGFRATVDTNEHGTADESPADVVW
;
A
#
# COMPACT_ATOMS: atom_id res chain seq x y z
N MET A 1 10.80 32.32 15.69
CA MET A 1 10.62 32.37 14.22
C MET A 1 9.44 31.48 13.89
N LEU A 2 8.35 32.02 13.31
CA LEU A 2 7.13 31.24 13.04
C LEU A 2 7.38 30.39 11.78
N LYS A 3 7.31 29.05 11.90
CA LYS A 3 7.43 28.12 10.77
C LYS A 3 6.26 28.39 9.82
N ALA A 4 6.54 28.69 8.55
CA ALA A 4 5.50 28.92 7.55
C ALA A 4 4.53 27.72 7.49
N PRO A 5 3.21 27.93 7.29
CA PRO A 5 2.25 26.85 7.17
C PRO A 5 2.66 25.97 5.98
N GLN A 6 2.95 24.69 6.26
CA GLN A 6 3.22 23.70 5.23
C GLN A 6 1.91 23.46 4.49
N VAL A 7 1.88 23.73 3.18
CA VAL A 7 0.75 23.36 2.32
C VAL A 7 0.78 21.84 2.21
N LEU A 8 -0.15 21.16 2.88
CA LEU A 8 -0.36 19.72 2.69
C LEU A 8 -0.59 19.46 1.21
N PRO A 9 0.26 18.67 0.52
CA PRO A 9 0.06 18.45 -0.90
C PRO A 9 -1.21 17.62 -1.07
N LYS A 10 -2.07 18.11 -1.96
CA LYS A 10 -3.37 17.50 -2.22
C LYS A 10 -3.16 16.12 -2.82
N PRO A 11 -3.90 15.09 -2.38
CA PRO A 11 -3.78 13.78 -2.99
C PRO A 11 -4.07 13.86 -4.48
N VAL A 12 -3.14 13.36 -5.30
CA VAL A 12 -3.33 13.24 -6.74
C VAL A 12 -4.17 11.99 -6.95
N LEU A 13 -5.46 12.20 -7.22
CA LEU A 13 -6.34 11.14 -7.69
C LEU A 13 -6.08 10.96 -9.19
N VAL A 14 -5.40 9.88 -9.59
CA VAL A 14 -5.42 9.46 -10.99
C VAL A 14 -6.82 8.95 -11.33
N PRO A 15 -7.38 9.28 -12.51
CA PRO A 15 -8.75 8.94 -12.85
C PRO A 15 -8.96 7.43 -12.74
N VAL A 16 -9.90 7.09 -11.88
CA VAL A 16 -10.37 5.74 -11.63
C VAL A 16 -11.22 5.29 -12.83
N VAL A 17 -11.02 4.06 -13.30
CA VAL A 17 -12.05 3.37 -14.08
C VAL A 17 -12.87 2.56 -13.08
N THR A 18 -14.06 3.07 -12.74
CA THR A 18 -15.03 2.36 -11.90
C THR A 18 -15.84 1.41 -12.79
N GLY A 19 -15.45 0.14 -12.86
CA GLY A 19 -16.41 -0.93 -13.11
C GLY A 19 -17.12 -1.24 -11.79
N GLY A 20 -18.45 -1.11 -11.75
CA GLY A 20 -19.23 -1.18 -10.51
C GLY A 20 -19.13 -2.50 -9.74
N GLY A 21 -19.29 -2.41 -8.41
CA GLY A 21 -19.53 -3.52 -7.48
C GLY A 21 -18.41 -4.54 -7.36
N ALA A 22 -17.75 -4.58 -6.19
CA ALA A 22 -16.88 -5.71 -5.83
C ALA A 22 -17.74 -6.93 -5.51
N GLY A 23 -18.18 -7.64 -6.54
CA GLY A 23 -18.91 -8.89 -6.42
C GLY A 23 -18.96 -9.62 -7.76
N PRO A 24 -18.95 -10.97 -7.77
CA PRO A 24 -19.02 -11.72 -9.01
C PRO A 24 -20.41 -11.55 -9.63
N GLY A 25 -20.46 -10.93 -10.81
CA GLY A 25 -21.61 -10.97 -11.70
C GLY A 25 -21.52 -12.18 -12.64
N PRO A 26 -22.54 -12.37 -13.51
CA PRO A 26 -22.52 -13.44 -14.52
C PRO A 26 -21.33 -13.39 -15.50
N LEU A 27 -20.57 -12.29 -15.51
CA LEU A 27 -19.39 -12.08 -16.36
C LEU A 27 -18.05 -12.06 -15.59
N GLY A 28 -18.05 -12.39 -14.29
CA GLY A 28 -16.86 -12.31 -13.44
C GLY A 28 -16.80 -11.04 -12.60
N TRP A 29 -15.60 -10.71 -12.10
CA TRP A 29 -15.33 -9.49 -11.34
C TRP A 29 -15.23 -8.29 -12.28
N SER A 30 -15.66 -7.11 -11.82
CA SER A 30 -15.41 -5.86 -12.53
C SER A 30 -13.94 -5.44 -12.36
N PRO A 31 -13.15 -5.33 -13.45
CA PRO A 31 -11.79 -4.81 -13.34
C PRO A 31 -11.79 -3.38 -12.79
N TYR A 32 -10.77 -3.07 -12.00
CA TYR A 32 -10.58 -1.74 -11.44
C TYR A 32 -9.09 -1.40 -11.36
N SER A 33 -8.80 -0.11 -11.30
CA SER A 33 -7.46 0.39 -10.98
C SER A 33 -7.59 1.73 -10.28
N PHE A 34 -6.79 1.93 -9.23
CA PHE A 34 -6.66 3.22 -8.56
C PHE A 34 -5.23 3.43 -8.08
N ALA A 35 -4.88 4.70 -7.91
CA ALA A 35 -3.71 5.08 -7.14
C ALA A 35 -3.94 6.42 -6.42
N TYR A 36 -3.24 6.61 -5.32
CA TYR A 36 -3.18 7.88 -4.61
C TYR A 36 -1.84 8.08 -3.93
N ASP A 37 -1.51 9.34 -3.71
CA ASP A 37 -0.47 9.81 -2.81
C ASP A 37 -1.12 10.68 -1.73
N ALA A 38 -0.93 10.39 -0.46
CA ALA A 38 -1.49 11.16 0.65
C ALA A 38 -0.34 11.57 1.59
N ILE A 39 -0.11 12.87 1.72
CA ILE A 39 1.00 13.42 2.49
C ILE A 39 0.42 14.30 3.60
N GLY A 40 0.79 13.97 4.83
CA GLY A 40 0.40 14.64 6.06
C GLY A 40 1.60 15.32 6.74
N ALA A 41 1.34 15.98 7.86
CA ALA A 41 2.39 16.54 8.71
C ALA A 41 3.27 15.44 9.35
N ASP A 42 2.67 14.29 9.65
CA ASP A 42 3.30 13.20 10.40
C ASP A 42 3.87 12.09 9.49
N GLY A 43 3.84 12.29 8.17
CA GLY A 43 4.30 11.29 7.22
C GLY A 43 3.59 11.33 5.87
N SER A 44 3.79 10.28 5.07
CA SER A 44 3.13 10.08 3.80
C SER A 44 2.69 8.63 3.62
N SER A 45 1.68 8.43 2.79
CA SER A 45 1.27 7.12 2.30
C SER A 45 1.00 7.17 0.81
N THR A 46 1.33 6.09 0.11
CA THR A 46 0.96 5.92 -1.30
C THR A 46 0.31 4.56 -1.45
N ARG A 47 -0.59 4.40 -2.42
CA ARG A 47 -1.11 3.09 -2.81
C ARG A 47 -1.39 3.06 -4.29
N SER A 48 -1.08 1.94 -4.94
CA SER A 48 -1.52 1.62 -6.28
C SER A 48 -2.03 0.19 -6.28
N GLU A 49 -3.22 -0.02 -6.82
CA GLU A 49 -3.86 -1.33 -6.86
C GLU A 49 -4.71 -1.49 -8.11
N SER A 50 -4.70 -2.70 -8.66
CA SER A 50 -5.56 -3.12 -9.75
C SER A 50 -6.16 -4.49 -9.48
N GLY A 51 -7.43 -4.66 -9.84
CA GLY A 51 -8.11 -5.95 -9.90
C GLY A 51 -8.45 -6.34 -11.33
N ASP A 52 -8.29 -7.62 -11.68
CA ASP A 52 -8.69 -8.17 -12.99
C ASP A 52 -10.08 -8.84 -12.93
N ALA A 53 -10.57 -9.29 -14.10
CA ALA A 53 -11.89 -9.91 -14.21
C ALA A 53 -11.98 -11.30 -13.55
N GLN A 54 -10.83 -11.91 -13.24
CA GLN A 54 -10.71 -13.19 -12.54
C GLN A 54 -10.70 -13.00 -11.02
N GLY A 55 -10.70 -11.76 -10.53
CA GLY A 55 -10.67 -11.45 -9.10
C GLY A 55 -9.25 -11.44 -8.52
N ARG A 56 -8.21 -11.48 -9.37
CA ARG A 56 -6.83 -11.29 -8.92
C ARG A 56 -6.58 -9.82 -8.68
N VAL A 57 -5.97 -9.52 -7.54
CA VAL A 57 -5.59 -8.17 -7.13
C VAL A 57 -4.08 -8.09 -7.04
N THR A 58 -3.48 -7.06 -7.63
CA THR A 58 -2.07 -6.73 -7.47
C THR A 58 -1.92 -5.28 -7.06
N GLY A 59 -0.99 -5.00 -6.17
CA GLY A 59 -0.75 -3.62 -5.77
C GLY A 59 0.45 -3.46 -4.87
N PHE A 60 0.65 -2.23 -4.45
CA PHE A 60 1.54 -1.89 -3.36
C PHE A 60 0.99 -0.74 -2.55
N TYR A 61 1.44 -0.62 -1.31
CA TYR A 61 1.33 0.61 -0.55
C TYR A 61 2.67 0.98 0.09
N THR A 62 2.90 2.27 0.30
CA THR A 62 4.01 2.78 1.10
C THR A 62 3.47 3.55 2.29
N ILE A 63 4.19 3.48 3.41
CA ILE A 63 4.01 4.35 4.59
C ILE A 63 5.38 4.90 4.94
N THR A 64 5.47 6.22 5.09
CA THR A 64 6.66 6.92 5.59
C THR A 64 6.24 7.74 6.78
N THR A 65 6.89 7.58 7.92
CA THR A 65 6.66 8.42 9.12
C THR A 65 7.55 9.67 9.08
N ALA A 66 7.19 10.72 9.83
CA ALA A 66 8.02 11.91 10.00
C ALA A 66 9.45 11.60 10.49
N GLU A 67 9.62 10.53 11.29
CA GLU A 67 10.91 10.09 11.84
C GLU A 67 11.76 9.28 10.83
N GLY A 68 11.30 9.13 9.58
CA GLY A 68 12.07 8.48 8.51
C GLY A 68 11.91 6.96 8.41
N SER A 69 11.13 6.32 9.30
CA SER A 69 10.72 4.94 9.11
C SER A 69 9.89 4.81 7.83
N ARG A 70 10.21 3.82 7.00
CA ARG A 70 9.58 3.56 5.72
C ARG A 70 9.20 2.09 5.61
N ARG A 71 8.02 1.83 5.07
CA ARG A 71 7.55 0.48 4.75
C ARG A 71 6.89 0.51 3.38
N ARG A 72 7.34 -0.36 2.46
CA ARG A 72 6.66 -0.67 1.22
C ARG A 72 6.20 -2.12 1.27
N VAL A 73 4.91 -2.33 1.04
CA VAL A 73 4.34 -3.67 0.93
C VAL A 73 3.85 -3.85 -0.49
N SER A 74 4.44 -4.79 -1.22
CA SER A 74 3.98 -5.23 -2.54
C SER A 74 3.19 -6.52 -2.35
N TYR A 75 2.05 -6.66 -3.01
CA TYR A 75 1.15 -7.78 -2.77
C TYR A 75 0.44 -8.29 -4.02
N VAL A 76 0.05 -9.57 -3.95
CA VAL A 76 -0.84 -10.25 -4.87
C VAL A 76 -1.88 -11.05 -4.07
N ALA A 77 -3.14 -10.97 -4.48
CA ALA A 77 -4.22 -11.84 -4.03
C ALA A 77 -4.79 -12.57 -5.24
N ASP A 78 -4.79 -13.90 -5.21
CA ASP A 78 -5.32 -14.75 -6.28
C ASP A 78 -5.74 -16.13 -5.73
N GLU A 79 -5.85 -17.13 -6.61
CA GLU A 79 -6.24 -18.49 -6.24
C GLU A 79 -5.30 -19.16 -5.21
N HIS A 80 -4.05 -18.68 -5.08
CA HIS A 80 -3.07 -19.17 -4.10
C HIS A 80 -3.06 -18.33 -2.80
N GLY A 81 -4.11 -17.55 -2.54
CA GLY A 81 -4.27 -16.72 -1.35
C GLY A 81 -3.61 -15.33 -1.47
N PHE A 82 -3.43 -14.68 -0.33
CA PHE A 82 -2.74 -13.38 -0.23
C PHE A 82 -1.25 -13.58 0.04
N ARG A 83 -0.39 -12.96 -0.76
CA ARG A 83 1.07 -13.02 -0.60
C ARG A 83 1.64 -11.61 -0.70
N ALA A 84 2.57 -11.27 0.18
CA ALA A 84 3.17 -9.96 0.24
C ALA A 84 4.68 -10.02 0.48
N THR A 85 5.38 -9.01 -0.02
CA THR A 85 6.79 -8.76 0.26
C THR A 85 6.91 -7.37 0.89
N VAL A 86 7.67 -7.28 1.98
CA VAL A 86 7.86 -6.05 2.74
C VAL A 86 9.29 -5.56 2.56
N ASP A 87 9.47 -4.33 2.09
CA ASP A 87 10.71 -3.57 2.12
C ASP A 87 10.58 -2.52 3.22
N THR A 88 11.41 -2.61 4.27
CA THR A 88 11.36 -1.71 5.41
C THR A 88 12.75 -1.40 5.95
N ASN A 89 12.91 -0.23 6.57
CA ASN A 89 14.11 0.16 7.31
C ASN A 89 13.91 0.13 8.84
N GLU A 90 12.81 -0.46 9.32
CA GLU A 90 12.49 -0.51 10.74
C GLU A 90 13.36 -1.54 11.47
N HIS A 91 13.99 -1.12 12.57
CA HIS A 91 14.78 -2.02 13.38
C HIS A 91 13.93 -3.17 13.94
N GLY A 92 14.48 -4.40 13.94
CA GLY A 92 13.77 -5.59 14.42
C GLY A 92 12.74 -6.17 13.45
N THR A 93 12.70 -5.70 12.19
CA THR A 93 11.84 -6.25 11.14
C THR A 93 12.60 -6.96 10.02
N ALA A 94 13.92 -6.93 10.07
CA ALA A 94 14.76 -7.77 9.24
C ALA A 94 14.67 -9.23 9.72
N ASP A 95 14.89 -10.19 8.81
CA ASP A 95 14.99 -11.63 9.07
C ASP A 95 16.27 -11.99 9.86
N GLU A 96 16.58 -11.22 10.91
CA GLU A 96 17.64 -11.52 11.85
C GLU A 96 17.10 -12.58 12.81
N SER A 97 17.71 -13.77 12.82
CA SER A 97 17.33 -14.91 13.66
C SER A 97 17.12 -14.46 15.12
N PRO A 98 15.88 -14.40 15.65
CA PRO A 98 15.56 -13.67 16.89
C PRO A 98 15.95 -14.40 18.18
N ALA A 99 16.71 -15.49 18.10
CA ALA A 99 17.01 -16.36 19.23
C ALA A 99 18.52 -16.50 19.43
N ASP A 100 19.11 -15.54 20.15
CA ASP A 100 20.30 -15.80 20.96
C ASP A 100 19.88 -15.91 22.43
N VAL A 101 19.13 -16.97 22.74
CA VAL A 101 18.76 -17.30 24.13
C VAL A 101 19.76 -18.34 24.63
N VAL A 102 20.76 -17.88 25.37
CA VAL A 102 21.68 -18.74 26.12
C VAL A 102 21.02 -19.07 27.47
N TRP A 103 20.79 -20.35 27.75
CA TRP A 103 20.39 -20.84 29.08
C TRP A 103 21.59 -21.35 29.87
#